data_AF-A0A1M6R7M4-F1
#
_entry.id   AF-A0A1M6R7M4-F1
#
_cell.length_a   1.000
_cell.length_b   1.000
_cell.length_c   1.000
_cell.angle_alpha   90.00
_cell.angle_beta   90.00
_cell.angle_gamma   90.00
#
_symmetry.space_group_name_H-M   'P 1'
#
loop_
_entity.id
_entity.type
_entity.pdbx_description
1 polymer ?
#
loop_
_entity_poly.entity_id
_entity_poly.type
_entity_poly.pdbx_seq_one_letter_code
_entity_poly.pdbx_strand_id
1 'polypeptide(L)'
;MKSGSGGQGTAAIEALYRGLGLLTAAFLLTEQLKISGVFLSSGAFSLSLSGPVTGYQMFGVTEEANQWMYGMNVITAFLLILDELQVIGTYITSGRFSVVVSGPLFGGIRMGVYLPETQEFFHDYQDILLKYYLNQNGGRR
;
A
#
# COMPACT_ATOMS: atom_id res chain seq x y z
N MET A 1 24.38 22.88 -11.89
CA MET A 1 23.37 23.90 -12.25
C MET A 1 22.45 23.30 -13.30
N LYS A 2 21.12 23.51 -13.13
CA LYS A 2 19.96 22.89 -13.82
C LYS A 2 19.77 21.40 -13.50
N SER A 3 18.57 20.88 -13.22
CA SER A 3 17.18 21.33 -13.38
C SER A 3 16.36 20.66 -12.26
N GLY A 4 15.44 21.27 -11.50
CA GLY A 4 14.49 22.31 -11.86
C GLY A 4 13.05 21.79 -11.99
N SER A 5 12.83 20.47 -12.14
CA SER A 5 11.51 19.89 -12.48
C SER A 5 10.98 18.79 -11.55
N GLY A 6 11.78 18.22 -10.64
CA GLY A 6 11.37 17.07 -9.82
C GLY A 6 10.40 17.35 -8.65
N GLY A 7 10.11 18.61 -8.32
CA GLY A 7 9.34 18.98 -7.13
C GLY A 7 7.81 18.96 -7.26
N GLN A 8 7.27 19.12 -8.48
CA GLN A 8 5.81 19.19 -8.67
C GLN A 8 5.16 17.81 -8.81
N GLY A 9 5.83 16.88 -9.50
CA GLY A 9 5.32 15.51 -9.67
C GLY A 9 5.33 14.70 -8.38
N THR A 10 6.34 14.92 -7.52
CA THR A 10 6.47 14.27 -6.22
C THR A 10 5.40 14.74 -5.23
N ALA A 11 5.22 16.06 -5.08
CA ALA A 11 4.19 16.62 -4.21
C ALA A 11 2.77 16.19 -4.60
N ALA A 12 2.46 16.12 -5.89
CA ALA A 12 1.15 15.68 -6.36
C ALA A 12 0.85 14.21 -6.01
N ILE A 13 1.87 13.35 -6.08
CA ILE A 13 1.72 11.92 -5.78
C ILE A 13 1.70 11.68 -4.27
N GLU A 14 2.49 12.41 -3.50
CA GLU A 14 2.38 12.39 -2.03
C GLU A 14 0.99 12.83 -1.57
N ALA A 15 0.44 13.88 -2.17
CA ALA A 15 -0.93 14.33 -1.92
C ALA A 15 -1.96 13.27 -2.30
N LEU A 16 -1.73 12.53 -3.40
CA LEU A 16 -2.57 11.41 -3.81
C LEU A 16 -2.55 10.27 -2.78
N TYR A 17 -1.37 9.80 -2.37
CA TYR A 17 -1.25 8.74 -1.35
C TYR A 17 -1.88 9.16 -0.02
N ARG A 18 -1.67 10.42 0.39
CA ARG A 18 -2.32 10.98 1.59
C ARG A 18 -3.83 11.04 1.42
N GLY A 19 -4.32 11.47 0.26
CA GLY A 19 -5.75 11.51 -0.06
C GLY A 19 -6.39 10.12 -0.01
N LEU A 20 -5.72 9.10 -0.56
CA LEU A 20 -6.16 7.70 -0.49
C LEU A 20 -6.20 7.20 0.96
N GLY A 21 -5.19 7.53 1.77
CA GLY A 21 -5.17 7.21 3.21
C GLY A 21 -6.37 7.82 3.96
N LEU A 22 -6.64 9.11 3.73
CA LEU A 22 -7.75 9.81 4.37
C LEU A 22 -9.12 9.30 3.91
N LEU A 23 -9.29 9.01 2.62
CA LEU A 23 -10.52 8.39 2.09
C LEU A 23 -10.74 7.00 2.69
N THR A 24 -9.67 6.20 2.78
CA THR A 24 -9.73 4.86 3.39
C THR A 24 -10.09 4.95 4.87
N ALA A 25 -9.52 5.92 5.60
CA ALA A 25 -9.88 6.19 7.00
C ALA A 25 -11.36 6.59 7.15
N ALA A 26 -11.87 7.47 6.28
CA ALA A 26 -13.28 7.85 6.28
C ALA A 26 -14.19 6.63 6.04
N PHE A 27 -13.81 5.74 5.13
CA PHE A 27 -14.56 4.50 4.88
C PHE A 27 -14.52 3.51 6.04
N LEU A 28 -13.41 3.43 6.78
CA LEU A 28 -13.34 2.63 8.01
C LEU A 28 -14.26 3.17 9.10
N LEU A 29 -14.25 4.50 9.31
CA LEU A 29 -15.08 5.17 10.33
C LEU A 29 -16.58 5.13 10.02
N THR A 30 -16.94 5.06 8.73
CA THR A 30 -18.32 4.94 8.25
C THR A 30 -18.74 3.49 7.99
N GLU A 31 -17.91 2.52 8.38
CA GLU A 31 -18.10 1.08 8.19
C GLU A 31 -18.29 0.62 6.72
N GLN A 32 -17.94 1.48 5.77
CA GLN A 32 -17.90 1.15 4.34
C GLN A 32 -16.74 0.20 4.01
N LEU A 33 -15.68 0.25 4.81
CA LEU A 33 -14.60 -0.74 4.85
C LEU A 33 -14.46 -1.28 6.27
N LYS A 34 -14.08 -2.53 6.39
CA LYS A 34 -13.70 -3.19 7.65
C LYS A 34 -12.46 -4.04 7.40
N ILE A 35 -11.66 -4.27 8.44
CA ILE A 35 -10.56 -5.23 8.35
C ILE A 35 -11.16 -6.61 8.09
N SER A 36 -10.78 -7.20 6.95
CA SER A 36 -11.23 -8.51 6.50
C SER A 36 -10.15 -9.58 6.62
N GLY A 37 -8.89 -9.18 6.81
CA GLY A 37 -7.80 -10.11 7.02
C GLY A 37 -6.48 -9.41 7.35
N VAL A 38 -5.52 -10.21 7.81
CA VAL A 38 -4.14 -9.79 8.05
C VAL A 38 -3.25 -10.66 7.17
N PHE A 39 -2.35 -10.03 6.43
CA PHE A 39 -1.30 -10.71 5.69
C PHE A 39 0.04 -10.54 6.40
N LEU A 40 0.76 -11.65 6.55
CA LEU A 40 2.10 -11.67 7.12
C LEU A 40 3.11 -11.86 5.99
N SER A 41 4.15 -11.04 5.98
CA SER A 41 5.29 -11.15 5.07
C SER A 41 6.59 -11.19 5.88
N SER A 42 7.71 -11.53 5.23
CA SER A 42 9.00 -11.64 5.90
C SER A 42 9.48 -10.28 6.41
N GLY A 43 9.18 -9.98 7.68
CA GLY A 43 9.57 -8.73 8.35
C GLY A 43 8.49 -7.64 8.38
N ALA A 44 7.29 -7.90 7.84
CA ALA A 44 6.20 -6.94 7.88
C ALA A 44 4.81 -7.60 7.93
N PHE A 45 3.78 -6.81 8.23
CA PHE A 45 2.40 -7.23 8.05
C PHE A 45 1.56 -6.15 7.37
N SER A 46 0.45 -6.56 6.80
CA SER A 46 -0.51 -5.65 6.16
C SER A 46 -1.95 -6.08 6.48
N LEU A 47 -2.86 -5.12 6.42
CA LEU A 47 -4.28 -5.35 6.64
C LEU A 47 -5.01 -5.33 5.31
N SER A 48 -5.83 -6.34 5.08
CA SER A 48 -6.82 -6.34 4.01
C SER A 48 -8.09 -5.68 4.52
N LEU A 49 -8.60 -4.71 3.78
CA LEU A 49 -9.82 -3.98 4.07
C LEU A 49 -10.86 -4.29 3.00
N SER A 50 -12.06 -4.70 3.42
CA SER A 50 -13.19 -4.98 2.54
C SER A 50 -14.50 -4.52 3.18
N GLY A 51 -15.51 -4.22 2.37
CA GLY A 51 -16.81 -3.83 2.87
C GLY A 51 -17.83 -3.65 1.75
N PRO A 52 -18.98 -3.01 2.05
CA PRO A 52 -20.03 -2.74 1.07
C PRO A 52 -19.51 -2.14 -0.25
N VAL A 53 -18.58 -1.18 -0.18
CA VAL A 53 -18.00 -0.53 -1.36
C VAL A 53 -17.13 -1.44 -2.21
N THR A 54 -16.66 -2.56 -1.64
CA THR A 54 -15.85 -3.57 -2.34
C THR A 54 -16.64 -4.84 -2.68
N GLY A 55 -17.97 -4.81 -2.48
CA GLY A 55 -18.88 -5.91 -2.79
C GLY A 55 -18.88 -7.06 -1.79
N TYR A 56 -18.22 -6.92 -0.63
CA TYR A 56 -18.12 -7.99 0.36
C TYR A 56 -18.10 -7.44 1.78
N GLN A 57 -19.05 -7.84 2.61
CA GLN A 57 -19.19 -7.38 3.99
C GLN A 57 -18.90 -8.51 4.97
N MET A 58 -18.08 -8.21 5.98
CA MET A 58 -17.80 -9.11 7.10
C MET A 58 -18.47 -8.62 8.37
N PHE A 59 -18.92 -9.57 9.17
CA PHE A 59 -19.48 -9.37 10.50
C PHE A 59 -18.81 -10.34 11.48
N GLY A 60 -18.64 -9.89 12.71
CA GLY A 60 -18.28 -10.74 13.82
C GLY A 60 -19.36 -11.77 14.10
N VAL A 61 -18.93 -12.95 14.55
CA VAL A 61 -19.83 -14.07 14.90
C VAL A 61 -20.66 -13.73 16.14
N THR A 62 -20.14 -12.89 17.02
CA THR A 62 -20.82 -12.39 18.22
C THR A 62 -20.81 -10.86 18.26
N GLU A 63 -21.62 -10.29 19.14
CA GLU A 63 -21.67 -8.84 19.33
C GLU A 63 -20.35 -8.28 19.86
N GLU A 64 -19.68 -9.00 20.76
CA GLU A 64 -18.36 -8.64 21.27
C GLU A 64 -17.32 -8.64 20.14
N ALA A 65 -17.40 -9.62 19.22
CA ALA A 65 -16.53 -9.67 18.06
C ALA A 65 -16.78 -8.48 17.10
N ASN A 66 -18.05 -8.07 16.92
CA ASN A 66 -18.38 -6.88 16.14
C ASN A 66 -17.82 -5.61 16.78
N GLN A 67 -17.96 -5.45 18.10
CA GLN A 67 -17.41 -4.31 18.83
C GLN A 67 -15.88 -4.28 18.75
N TRP A 68 -15.23 -5.44 18.85
CA TRP A 68 -13.79 -5.54 18.68
C TRP A 68 -13.33 -5.17 17.27
N MET A 69 -14.02 -5.67 16.24
CA MET A 69 -13.77 -5.28 14.85
C MET A 69 -13.93 -3.78 14.65
N TYR A 70 -14.98 -3.17 15.22
CA TYR A 70 -15.19 -1.73 15.18
C TYR A 70 -14.01 -0.98 15.81
N GLY A 71 -13.56 -1.39 17.00
CA GLY A 71 -12.38 -0.81 17.65
C GLY A 71 -11.12 -0.88 16.77
N MET A 72 -10.86 -2.03 16.15
CA MET A 72 -9.72 -2.22 15.24
C MET A 72 -9.83 -1.34 13.99
N ASN A 73 -11.03 -1.16 13.43
CA ASN A 73 -11.27 -0.27 12.29
C ASN A 73 -10.97 1.19 12.66
N VAL A 74 -11.43 1.63 13.84
CA VAL A 74 -11.18 2.98 14.35
C VAL A 74 -9.69 3.21 14.56
N ILE A 75 -8.98 2.30 15.22
CA ILE A 75 -7.53 2.38 15.41
C ILE A 75 -6.81 2.48 14.07
N THR A 76 -7.18 1.62 13.10
CA THR A 76 -6.57 1.63 11.77
C THR A 76 -6.83 2.94 11.02
N ALA A 77 -8.04 3.49 11.14
CA ALA A 77 -8.37 4.80 10.57
C ALA A 77 -7.50 5.92 11.16
N PHE A 78 -7.28 5.92 12.48
CA PHE A 78 -6.38 6.86 13.13
C PHE A 78 -4.94 6.72 12.63
N LEU A 79 -4.43 5.50 12.48
CA LEU A 79 -3.08 5.28 11.96
C LEU A 79 -2.93 5.76 10.51
N LEU A 80 -3.96 5.63 9.67
CA LEU A 80 -3.99 6.20 8.32
C LEU A 80 -4.00 7.74 8.35
N ILE A 81 -4.76 8.35 9.27
CA ILE A 81 -4.81 9.81 9.45
C ILE A 81 -3.45 10.36 9.91
N LEU A 82 -2.76 9.63 10.78
CA LEU A 82 -1.43 9.97 11.29
C LEU A 82 -0.30 9.65 10.29
N ASP A 83 -0.61 9.05 9.13
CA ASP A 83 0.36 8.61 8.12
C ASP A 83 1.35 7.55 8.64
N GLU A 84 0.94 6.79 9.64
CA GLU A 84 1.65 5.61 10.15
C GLU A 84 1.33 4.36 9.32
N LEU A 85 0.16 4.36 8.69
CA LEU A 85 -0.22 3.41 7.65
C LEU A 85 -0.55 4.16 6.36
N GLN A 86 -0.33 3.49 5.24
CA GLN A 86 -0.62 3.98 3.91
C GLN A 86 -1.30 2.90 3.09
N VAL A 87 -2.07 3.30 2.09
CA VAL A 87 -2.59 2.38 1.08
C VAL A 87 -1.43 1.93 0.22
N ILE A 88 -1.06 0.66 0.33
CA ILE A 88 0.05 0.07 -0.44
C ILE A 88 -0.44 -0.58 -1.74
N GLY A 89 -1.74 -0.77 -1.89
CA GLY A 89 -2.32 -1.28 -3.12
C GLY A 89 -3.73 -1.82 -2.92
N THR A 90 -4.18 -2.54 -3.94
CA THR A 90 -5.47 -3.20 -3.95
C THR A 90 -5.33 -4.62 -4.46
N TYR A 91 -6.10 -5.56 -3.89
CA TYR A 91 -6.20 -6.91 -4.41
C TYR A 91 -7.58 -7.12 -5.04
N ILE A 92 -7.57 -7.64 -6.26
CA ILE A 92 -8.77 -8.03 -7.01
C ILE A 92 -8.74 -9.54 -7.17
N THR A 93 -9.85 -10.19 -6.84
CA THR A 93 -10.07 -11.63 -7.00
C THR A 93 -11.39 -11.84 -7.75
N SER A 94 -11.72 -13.08 -8.14
CA SER A 94 -13.00 -13.42 -8.75
C SER A 94 -14.17 -13.10 -7.80
N GLY A 95 -14.73 -11.89 -7.92
CA GLY A 95 -15.87 -11.40 -7.16
C GLY A 95 -15.54 -10.65 -5.87
N ARG A 96 -14.26 -10.36 -5.58
CA ARG A 96 -13.88 -9.58 -4.40
C ARG A 96 -12.81 -8.55 -4.74
N PHE A 97 -12.93 -7.39 -4.11
CA PHE A 97 -11.93 -6.35 -4.11
C PHE A 97 -11.57 -6.02 -2.66
N SER A 98 -10.30 -5.70 -2.41
CA SER A 98 -9.85 -5.25 -1.10
C SER A 98 -8.79 -4.17 -1.24
N VAL A 99 -8.81 -3.23 -0.30
CA VAL A 99 -7.76 -2.23 -0.15
C VAL A 99 -6.76 -2.77 0.85
N VAL A 100 -5.47 -2.64 0.56
CA VAL A 100 -4.41 -3.12 1.45
C VAL A 100 -3.65 -1.95 2.03
N VAL A 101 -3.51 -1.98 3.35
CA VAL A 101 -2.78 -0.96 4.09
C VAL A 101 -1.63 -1.57 4.87
N SER A 102 -0.50 -0.87 4.89
CA SER A 102 0.68 -1.18 5.68
C SER A 102 1.50 0.10 5.90
N GLY A 103 2.55 0.03 6.70
CA GLY A 103 3.42 1.16 6.96
C GLY A 103 4.50 0.84 7.98
N PRO A 104 5.28 1.86 8.41
CA PRO A 104 6.41 1.69 9.31
C PRO A 104 6.09 0.95 10.60
N LEU A 105 4.94 1.23 11.22
CA LEU A 105 4.52 0.53 12.43
C LEU A 105 4.36 -0.97 12.22
N PHE A 106 4.09 -1.40 10.99
CA PHE A 106 3.91 -2.80 10.63
C PHE A 106 5.17 -3.39 9.96
N GLY A 107 6.32 -2.71 10.05
CA GLY A 107 7.58 -3.12 9.41
C GLY A 107 7.63 -2.85 7.90
N GLY A 108 6.59 -2.22 7.35
CA GLY A 108 6.54 -1.80 5.95
C GLY A 108 7.32 -0.51 5.70
N ILE A 109 7.85 -0.34 4.49
CA ILE A 109 8.49 0.92 4.07
C ILE A 109 7.39 1.90 3.67
N ARG A 110 7.54 3.19 4.00
CA ARG A 110 6.63 4.23 3.47
C ARG A 110 6.73 4.23 1.94
N MET A 111 5.59 4.28 1.27
CA MET A 111 5.55 4.38 -0.19
C MET A 111 6.00 5.80 -0.57
N GLY A 112 7.29 5.95 -0.83
CA GLY A 112 7.88 7.17 -1.36
C GLY A 112 7.68 7.26 -2.86
N VAL A 113 7.59 8.48 -3.38
CA VAL A 113 7.46 8.71 -4.82
C VAL A 113 8.80 8.43 -5.50
N TYR A 114 8.89 7.33 -6.23
CA TYR A 114 9.97 7.09 -7.18
C TYR A 114 9.44 7.33 -8.58
N LEU A 115 9.62 8.55 -9.09
CA LEU A 115 9.54 8.82 -10.53
C LEU A 115 10.96 8.87 -11.07
N PRO A 116 11.51 7.75 -11.56
CA PRO A 116 12.67 7.85 -12.42
C PRO A 116 12.25 8.64 -13.66
N GLU A 117 13.04 9.62 -14.08
CA GLU A 117 12.85 10.19 -15.41
C GLU A 117 12.90 9.01 -16.39
N THR A 118 11.90 8.89 -17.28
CA THR A 118 11.67 7.66 -18.06
C THR A 118 12.93 7.14 -18.75
N GLN A 119 13.86 8.01 -19.12
CA GLN A 119 15.16 7.62 -19.67
C GLN A 119 16.11 6.94 -18.67
N GLU A 120 16.21 7.44 -17.44
CA GLU A 120 17.03 6.83 -16.38
C GLU A 120 16.51 5.45 -16.00
N PHE A 121 15.19 5.26 -15.94
CA PHE A 121 14.59 3.94 -15.71
C PHE A 121 15.00 2.92 -16.77
N PHE A 122 14.92 3.29 -18.06
CA PHE A 122 15.31 2.39 -19.14
C PHE A 122 16.81 2.10 -19.13
N HIS A 123 17.64 3.08 -18.78
CA HIS A 123 19.08 2.92 -18.68
C HIS A 123 19.47 1.99 -17.52
N ASP A 124 18.94 2.23 -16.32
CA ASP A 124 19.18 1.40 -15.13
C ASP A 124 18.68 -0.02 -15.35
N TYR A 125 17.52 -0.18 -15.99
CA TYR A 125 16.96 -1.49 -16.31
C TYR A 125 17.84 -2.25 -17.31
N GLN A 126 18.35 -1.58 -18.35
CA GLN A 126 19.31 -2.17 -19.28
C GLN A 126 20.60 -2.60 -18.57
N ASP A 127 21.14 -1.76 -17.69
CA ASP A 127 22.37 -2.07 -16.94
C ASP A 127 22.20 -3.26 -15.99
N ILE A 128 21.07 -3.37 -15.29
CA ILE A 128 20.76 -4.52 -14.44
C ILE A 128 20.68 -5.80 -15.28
N LEU A 129 19.97 -5.76 -16.42
CA LEU A 129 19.86 -6.91 -17.31
C LEU A 129 21.21 -7.31 -17.88
N LEU A 130 22.00 -6.35 -18.39
CA LEU A 130 23.34 -6.60 -18.91
C LEU A 130 24.27 -7.21 -17.86
N LYS A 131 24.26 -6.67 -16.65
CA LYS A 131 25.06 -7.21 -15.53
C LYS A 131 24.66 -8.64 -15.19
N TYR A 132 23.37 -8.96 -15.22
CA TYR A 132 22.89 -10.32 -14.96
C TYR A 132 23.26 -11.29 -16.09
N TYR A 133 23.10 -10.89 -17.35
CA TYR A 133 23.47 -11.69 -18.52
C TYR A 133 24.97 -11.96 -18.63
N LEU A 134 25.80 -10.94 -18.36
CA LEU A 134 27.26 -11.07 -18.40
C LEU A 134 27.78 -11.94 -17.25
N ASN A 135 27.16 -11.86 -16.06
CA ASN A 135 27.56 -12.67 -14.91
C ASN A 135 27.19 -14.16 -15.08
N GLN A 136 26.09 -14.49 -15.77
CA GLN A 136 25.76 -15.89 -16.09
C GLN A 136 26.65 -16.50 -17.18
N ASN A 137 27.13 -15.70 -18.14
CA ASN A 137 27.92 -16.19 -19.27
C ASN A 137 29.45 -16.06 -19.07
N GLY A 138 29.91 -15.32 -18.07
CA GLY A 138 31.34 -15.13 -17.77
C GLY A 138 32.01 -16.29 -17.01
N GLY A 139 31.26 -17.27 -16.52
CA GLY A 139 31.77 -18.40 -15.71
C GLY A 139 32.10 -19.69 -16.48
N ARG A 140 32.13 -19.66 -17.81
CA ARG A 140 32.48 -20.82 -18.65
C ARG A 140 33.65 -20.52 -19.57
N ARG A 141 34.85 -20.42 -19.00
CA ARG A 141 36.11 -20.72 -19.67
C ARG A 141 37.07 -21.34 -18.67
#